data_AF-A0AAD8H3M6-F1
#
_entry.id   AF-A0AAD8H3M6-F1
#
_cell.length_a   1.000
_cell.length_b   1.000
_cell.length_c   1.000
_cell.angle_alpha   90.00
_cell.angle_beta   90.00
_cell.angle_gamma   90.00
#
_symmetry.space_group_name_H-M   'P 1'
#
loop_
_entity.id
_entity.type
_entity.pdbx_description
1 polymer ?
#
loop_
_entity_poly.entity_id
_entity_poly.type
_entity_poly.pdbx_seq_one_letter_code
_entity_poly.pdbx_strand_id
1 'polypeptide(L)'
;MSLVNGLHMNAAGNHQCSYADNSTLQKNVILKSRKVLEDTIKDFGTHGFSECSKLADLGCSSGPTAFLSVTNIINSICALCQEKNLKAPNEFQVFMNDLPNNDSTHFLEGSHHFMQSLKMRKAMKIL
;
A
#
# COMPACT_ATOMS: atom_id res chain seq x y z
N MET A 1 11.86 -29.31 -1.77
CA MET A 1 12.00 -27.85 -1.56
C MET A 1 10.65 -27.22 -1.84
N SER A 2 10.09 -26.45 -0.90
CA SER A 2 8.85 -25.70 -1.15
C SER A 2 9.18 -24.51 -2.05
N LEU A 3 8.42 -24.32 -3.15
CA LEU A 3 8.60 -23.22 -4.10
C LEU A 3 8.50 -21.84 -3.41
N VAL A 4 7.69 -21.78 -2.35
CA VAL A 4 7.39 -20.59 -1.55
C VAL A 4 8.63 -20.03 -0.84
N ASN A 5 9.65 -20.87 -0.60
CA ASN A 5 10.88 -20.45 0.09
C ASN A 5 11.93 -19.88 -0.88
N GLY A 6 11.74 -20.00 -2.20
CA GLY A 6 12.68 -19.47 -3.19
C GLY A 6 12.23 -18.15 -3.81
N LEU A 7 10.93 -17.86 -3.81
CA LEU A 7 10.35 -16.72 -4.50
C LEU A 7 10.36 -15.48 -3.59
N HIS A 8 11.20 -14.51 -3.95
CA HIS A 8 11.25 -13.19 -3.30
C HIS A 8 11.80 -12.17 -4.29
N MET A 9 11.57 -10.89 -4.01
CA MET A 9 12.17 -9.81 -4.80
C MET A 9 13.61 -9.56 -4.33
N ASN A 10 14.43 -8.98 -5.20
CA ASN A 10 15.83 -8.69 -4.88
C ASN A 10 15.93 -7.79 -3.63
N ALA A 11 16.56 -8.33 -2.59
CA ALA A 11 16.73 -7.67 -1.30
C ALA A 11 17.58 -6.39 -1.38
N ALA A 12 17.48 -5.53 -0.35
CA ALA A 12 18.12 -4.22 -0.32
C ALA A 12 19.66 -4.26 -0.21
N GLY A 13 20.26 -5.42 0.10
CA GLY A 13 21.70 -5.57 0.33
C GLY A 13 22.61 -5.17 -0.84
N ASN A 14 22.07 -5.06 -2.05
CA ASN A 14 22.79 -4.53 -3.22
C ASN A 14 21.95 -3.44 -3.91
N HIS A 15 22.12 -2.19 -3.48
CA HIS A 15 21.38 -1.01 -3.96
C HIS A 15 21.23 -0.94 -5.50
N GLN A 16 22.25 -1.32 -6.27
CA GLN A 16 22.16 -1.28 -7.74
C GLN A 16 21.17 -2.28 -8.33
N CYS A 17 20.97 -3.43 -7.67
CA CYS A 17 20.11 -4.51 -8.13
C CYS A 17 18.85 -4.69 -7.28
N SER A 18 18.65 -3.82 -6.29
CA SER A 18 17.52 -3.89 -5.36
C SER A 18 16.20 -3.73 -6.10
N TYR A 19 15.15 -4.41 -5.65
CA TYR A 19 13.82 -4.21 -6.23
C TYR A 19 13.31 -2.78 -5.98
N ALA A 20 13.59 -2.22 -4.81
CA ALA A 20 13.17 -0.87 -4.44
C ALA A 20 13.62 0.18 -5.49
N ASP A 21 14.85 0.06 -5.98
CA ASP A 21 15.43 0.98 -6.96
C ASP A 21 15.10 0.63 -8.43
N ASN A 22 14.72 -0.63 -8.69
CA ASN A 22 14.48 -1.14 -10.05
C ASN A 22 13.00 -1.47 -10.36
N SER A 23 12.05 -1.03 -9.52
CA SER A 23 10.61 -1.34 -9.65
C SER A 23 9.82 -0.35 -10.51
N THR A 24 10.47 0.29 -11.50
CA THR A 24 9.85 1.35 -12.33
C THR A 24 8.67 0.84 -13.17
N LEU A 25 8.77 -0.40 -13.68
CA LEU A 25 7.68 -1.01 -14.45
C LEU A 25 6.43 -1.18 -13.58
N GLN A 26 6.59 -1.75 -12.39
CA GLN A 26 5.51 -2.00 -11.43
C GLN A 26 4.89 -0.67 -10.96
N LYS A 27 5.72 0.34 -10.69
CA LYS A 27 5.25 1.70 -10.40
C LYS A 27 4.36 2.25 -11.51
N ASN A 28 4.77 2.12 -12.77
CA ASN A 28 3.97 2.58 -13.91
C ASN A 28 2.65 1.82 -14.06
N VAL A 29 2.65 0.51 -13.78
CA VAL A 29 1.41 -0.30 -13.77
C VAL A 29 0.46 0.20 -12.68
N ILE A 30 0.94 0.43 -11.45
CA ILE A 30 0.13 0.99 -10.34
C ILE A 30 -0.47 2.35 -10.72
N LEU A 31 0.29 3.21 -11.39
CA LEU A 31 -0.20 4.51 -11.84
C LEU A 31 -1.27 4.38 -12.94
N LYS A 32 -1.10 3.44 -13.88
CA LYS A 32 -2.08 3.17 -14.94
C LYS A 32 -3.35 2.52 -14.41
N SER A 33 -3.28 1.72 -13.36
CA SER A 33 -4.45 1.09 -12.72
C SER A 33 -5.27 2.06 -11.86
N ARG A 34 -4.82 3.30 -11.69
CA ARG A 34 -5.48 4.31 -10.85
C ARG A 34 -6.96 4.51 -11.18
N LYS A 35 -7.32 4.52 -12.47
CA LYS A 35 -8.72 4.71 -12.88
C LYS A 35 -9.60 3.54 -12.42
N VAL A 36 -9.13 2.31 -12.62
CA VAL A 36 -9.83 1.10 -12.14
C VAL A 36 -10.00 1.13 -10.63
N LEU A 37 -8.97 1.57 -9.90
CA LEU A 37 -9.02 1.74 -8.46
C LEU A 37 -10.08 2.77 -8.03
N GLU A 38 -10.09 3.95 -8.66
CA GLU A 38 -11.04 5.01 -8.36
C GLU A 38 -12.49 4.58 -8.62
N ASP A 39 -12.74 3.91 -9.75
CA ASP A 39 -14.06 3.38 -10.10
C ASP A 39 -14.50 2.29 -9.08
N THR A 40 -13.59 1.40 -8.71
CA THR A 40 -13.87 0.36 -7.69
C THR A 40 -14.21 0.98 -6.33
N ILE A 41 -13.48 2.01 -5.91
CA ILE A 41 -13.74 2.71 -4.63
C ILE A 41 -15.08 3.46 -4.69
N LYS A 42 -15.44 4.04 -5.83
CA LYS A 42 -16.74 4.70 -6.05
C LYS A 42 -17.90 3.73 -5.88
N ASP A 43 -17.78 2.54 -6.44
CA ASP A 43 -18.79 1.49 -6.35
C ASP A 43 -18.89 0.92 -4.92
N PHE A 44 -17.74 0.69 -4.28
CA PHE A 44 -17.68 0.20 -2.90
C PHE A 44 -18.23 1.22 -1.89
N GLY A 45 -17.83 2.48 -2.01
CA GLY A 45 -18.16 3.57 -1.09
C GLY A 45 -19.52 4.24 -1.35
N THR A 46 -20.44 3.57 -2.07
CA THR A 46 -21.77 4.12 -2.41
C THR A 46 -22.56 4.60 -1.18
N HIS A 47 -22.40 3.94 -0.04
CA HIS A 47 -23.07 4.23 1.22
C HIS A 47 -22.12 4.88 2.26
N GLY A 48 -20.95 5.34 1.84
CA GLY A 48 -19.89 5.83 2.71
C GLY A 48 -18.97 4.72 3.25
N PHE A 49 -18.13 5.09 4.22
CA PHE A 49 -17.10 4.23 4.79
C PHE A 49 -17.25 4.15 6.31
N SER A 50 -16.74 3.07 6.90
CA SER A 50 -16.63 2.93 8.35
C SER A 50 -15.62 3.91 8.94
N GLU A 51 -15.79 4.25 10.22
CA GLU A 51 -14.87 5.15 10.94
C GLU A 51 -13.42 4.65 10.93
N CYS A 52 -13.24 3.33 10.96
CA CYS A 52 -11.97 2.64 10.77
C CYS A 52 -12.04 1.79 9.50
N SER A 53 -11.25 2.15 8.49
CA SER A 53 -11.15 1.42 7.22
C SER A 53 -9.92 0.53 7.20
N LYS A 54 -10.09 -0.75 6.86
CA LYS A 54 -9.01 -1.74 6.83
C LYS A 54 -8.58 -2.00 5.39
N LEU A 55 -7.29 -1.87 5.11
CA LEU A 55 -6.69 -2.05 3.79
C LEU A 55 -5.65 -3.17 3.87
N ALA A 56 -5.60 -4.03 2.84
CA ALA A 56 -4.58 -5.06 2.72
C ALA A 56 -3.88 -4.95 1.36
N ASP A 57 -2.56 -4.90 1.35
CA ASP A 57 -1.73 -5.06 0.15
C ASP A 57 -1.08 -6.46 0.18
N LEU A 58 -1.39 -7.28 -0.83
CA LEU A 58 -1.00 -8.69 -0.91
C LEU A 58 0.09 -8.87 -1.95
N GLY A 59 1.29 -9.24 -1.52
CA GLY A 59 2.50 -9.20 -2.36
C GLY A 59 3.09 -7.80 -2.42
N CYS A 60 3.19 -7.13 -1.27
CA CYS A 60 3.59 -5.73 -1.18
C CYS A 60 5.04 -5.48 -1.64
N SER A 61 5.88 -6.52 -1.66
CA SER A 61 7.31 -6.46 -1.86
C SER A 61 7.97 -5.50 -0.86
N SER A 62 9.14 -4.96 -1.22
CA SER A 62 9.91 -4.00 -0.44
C SER A 62 10.03 -2.68 -1.21
N GLY A 63 10.00 -1.55 -0.50
CA GLY A 63 10.29 -0.23 -1.07
C GLY A 63 9.08 0.62 -1.48
N PRO A 64 9.28 1.64 -2.34
CA PRO A 64 8.31 2.73 -2.54
C PRO A 64 6.98 2.32 -3.20
N THR A 65 6.95 1.22 -3.93
CA THR A 65 5.77 0.77 -4.68
C THR A 65 4.66 0.26 -3.76
N ALA A 66 5.00 -0.42 -2.65
CA ALA A 66 4.05 -0.83 -1.60
C ALA A 66 3.26 0.38 -1.05
N PHE A 67 3.99 1.43 -0.69
CA PHE A 67 3.41 2.65 -0.14
C PHE A 67 2.57 3.42 -1.17
N LEU A 68 2.96 3.42 -2.44
CA LEU A 68 2.22 4.08 -3.51
C LEU A 68 0.80 3.51 -3.66
N SER A 69 0.65 2.18 -3.64
CA SER A 69 -0.65 1.51 -3.75
C SER A 69 -1.58 1.94 -2.62
N VAL A 70 -1.10 1.86 -1.37
CA VAL A 70 -1.87 2.25 -0.17
C VAL A 70 -2.22 3.74 -0.19
N THR A 71 -1.29 4.60 -0.60
CA THR A 71 -1.54 6.05 -0.73
C THR A 71 -2.66 6.33 -1.71
N ASN A 72 -2.63 5.70 -2.87
CA ASN A 72 -3.65 5.89 -3.89
C ASN A 72 -5.04 5.49 -3.37
N ILE A 73 -5.14 4.36 -2.65
CA ILE A 73 -6.41 3.91 -2.05
C ILE A 73 -6.94 4.95 -1.05
N ILE A 74 -6.11 5.38 -0.09
CA ILE A 74 -6.51 6.35 0.94
C ILE A 74 -6.95 7.66 0.29
N ASN A 75 -6.18 8.18 -0.67
CA ASN A 75 -6.50 9.43 -1.35
C ASN A 75 -7.81 9.33 -2.13
N SER A 76 -8.04 8.23 -2.84
CA SER A 76 -9.30 8.01 -3.57
C SER A 76 -10.51 7.91 -2.63
N ILE A 77 -10.37 7.26 -1.47
CA ILE A 77 -11.43 7.22 -0.45
C ILE A 77 -11.74 8.63 0.08
N CYS A 78 -10.70 9.38 0.46
CA CYS A 78 -10.87 10.75 0.97
C CYS A 78 -11.49 11.68 -0.09
N ALA A 79 -11.03 11.61 -1.33
CA ALA A 79 -11.54 12.40 -2.44
C ALA A 79 -13.02 12.09 -2.72
N LEU A 80 -13.39 10.80 -2.73
CA LEU A 80 -14.78 10.38 -2.90
C LEU A 80 -15.67 10.88 -1.76
N CYS A 81 -15.20 10.79 -0.52
CA CYS A 81 -15.93 11.30 0.64
C CYS A 81 -16.18 12.80 0.50
N GLN A 82 -15.16 13.55 0.08
CA GLN A 82 -15.27 14.99 -0.16
C GLN A 82 -16.26 15.31 -1.29
N GLU A 83 -16.17 14.60 -2.43
CA GLU A 83 -17.05 14.78 -3.59
C GLU A 83 -18.53 14.52 -3.25
N LYS A 84 -18.81 13.48 -2.46
CA LYS A 84 -20.17 13.07 -2.08
C LYS A 84 -20.65 13.65 -0.75
N ASN A 85 -19.88 14.54 -0.12
CA ASN A 85 -20.16 15.09 1.21
C ASN A 85 -20.42 14.00 2.27
N LEU A 86 -19.65 12.91 2.21
CA LEU A 86 -19.67 11.79 3.15
C LEU A 86 -18.60 12.00 4.22
N LYS A 87 -18.81 11.43 5.41
CA LYS A 87 -17.79 11.40 6.46
C LYS A 87 -16.62 10.50 6.04
N ALA A 88 -15.41 11.05 5.96
CA ALA A 88 -14.21 10.27 5.71
C ALA A 88 -13.84 9.39 6.94
N PRO A 89 -13.17 8.24 6.75
CA PRO A 89 -12.64 7.45 7.85
C PRO A 89 -11.64 8.24 8.69
N ASN A 90 -11.78 8.15 10.01
CA ASN A 90 -10.87 8.78 10.96
C ASN A 90 -9.58 7.97 11.14
N GLU A 91 -9.66 6.67 10.90
CA GLU A 91 -8.55 5.72 11.03
C GLU A 91 -8.46 4.85 9.77
N PHE A 92 -7.23 4.54 9.36
CA PHE A 92 -6.99 3.44 8.44
C PHE A 92 -6.02 2.46 9.07
N GLN A 93 -6.38 1.18 9.03
CA GLN A 93 -5.49 0.08 9.41
C GLN A 93 -5.00 -0.58 8.14
N VAL A 94 -3.69 -0.60 7.96
CA VAL A 94 -3.06 -1.14 6.75
C VAL A 94 -2.29 -2.39 7.11
N PHE A 95 -2.58 -3.47 6.38
CA PHE A 95 -1.89 -4.75 6.43
C PHE A 95 -1.08 -4.88 5.15
N MET A 96 0.22 -5.08 5.27
CA MET A 96 1.09 -5.32 4.12
C MET A 96 1.65 -6.73 4.29
N ASN A 97 1.35 -7.59 3.32
CA ASN A 97 1.64 -9.01 3.37
C ASN A 97 2.58 -9.38 2.22
N ASP A 98 3.61 -10.16 2.53
CA ASP A 98 4.46 -10.82 1.53
C ASP A 98 4.84 -12.24 2.01
N LEU A 99 5.58 -12.97 1.18
CA LEU A 99 6.15 -14.25 1.54
C LEU A 99 7.22 -14.09 2.64
N PRO A 100 7.40 -15.09 3.52
CA PRO A 100 8.29 -15.00 4.68
C PRO A 100 9.75 -14.63 4.37
N ASN A 101 10.20 -14.90 3.14
CA ASN A 101 11.57 -14.66 2.69
C ASN A 101 11.76 -13.31 2.00
N ASN A 102 10.73 -12.47 1.93
CA ASN A 102 10.86 -11.11 1.41
C ASN A 102 11.52 -10.18 2.46
N ASP A 103 12.21 -9.15 1.97
CA ASP A 103 12.96 -8.21 2.82
C ASP A 103 12.03 -7.20 3.51
N SER A 104 11.42 -7.63 4.62
CA SER A 104 10.52 -6.82 5.45
C SER A 104 11.22 -5.70 6.22
N THR A 105 12.56 -5.71 6.29
CA THR A 105 13.34 -4.74 7.07
C THR A 105 13.29 -3.35 6.44
N HIS A 106 13.49 -3.28 5.12
CA HIS A 106 13.44 -2.01 4.39
C HIS A 106 12.00 -1.46 4.31
N PHE A 107 11.01 -2.33 4.37
CA PHE A 107 9.61 -1.92 4.50
C PHE A 107 9.35 -1.24 5.85
N LEU A 108 9.85 -1.79 6.94
CA LEU A 108 9.73 -1.21 8.29
C LEU A 108 10.34 0.20 8.37
N GLU A 109 11.53 0.41 7.82
CA GLU A 109 12.18 1.73 7.81
C GLU A 109 11.39 2.76 7.00
N GLY A 110 10.97 2.38 5.77
CA GLY A 110 10.14 3.24 4.92
C GLY A 110 8.76 3.55 5.53
N SER A 111 8.22 2.62 6.33
CA SER A 111 6.91 2.76 6.94
C SER A 111 6.85 3.90 7.96
N HIS A 112 7.94 4.16 8.68
CA HIS A 112 7.99 5.23 9.65
C HIS A 112 7.86 6.60 8.96
N HIS A 113 8.63 6.80 7.90
CA HIS A 113 8.56 8.02 7.09
C HIS A 113 7.20 8.15 6.38
N PHE A 114 6.66 7.04 5.87
CA PHE A 114 5.35 7.00 5.24
C PHE A 114 4.22 7.42 6.20
N MET A 115 4.19 6.85 7.41
CA MET A 115 3.19 7.18 8.43
C MET A 115 3.25 8.66 8.83
N GLN A 116 4.44 9.25 8.94
CA GLN A 116 4.60 10.68 9.23
C GLN A 116 4.03 11.56 8.10
N SER A 117 4.26 11.18 6.84
CA SER A 117 3.78 11.93 5.67
C SER A 117 2.25 11.99 5.56
N LEU A 118 1.55 10.99 6.12
CA LEU A 118 0.10 10.87 6.03
C LEU A 118 -0.68 11.65 7.11
N LYS A 119 -0.03 12.27 8.11
CA LYS A 119 -0.67 13.10 9.17
C LYS A 119 -1.97 12.52 9.77
N MET A 120 -2.08 11.19 9.89
CA MET A 120 -3.27 10.49 10.39
C MET A 120 -2.89 9.61 11.57
N ARG A 121 -3.74 9.51 12.60
CA ARG A 121 -3.56 8.52 13.68
C ARG A 121 -3.83 7.14 13.10
N LYS A 122 -2.81 6.29 12.99
CA LYS A 122 -2.94 4.95 12.39
C LYS A 122 -2.05 3.93 13.08
N ALA A 123 -2.59 2.73 13.29
CA ALA A 123 -1.83 1.54 13.65
C ALA A 123 -1.52 0.75 12.37
N MET A 124 -0.23 0.54 12.08
CA MET A 124 0.21 -0.38 11.03
C MET A 124 0.50 -1.74 11.68
N LYS A 125 -0.11 -2.81 11.16
CA LYS A 125 0.22 -4.18 11.56
C LYS A 125 0.84 -4.90 10.38
N ILE A 126 2.07 -5.34 10.55
CA ILE A 126 2.73 -6.27 9.64
C ILE A 126 2.38 -7.66 10.16
N LEU A 127 1.83 -8.51 9.29
CA LEU A 127 1.57 -9.92 9.55
C LEU A 127 2.55 -10.76 8.73
#